data_AF-A0A5M4AS43-F1
#
_entry.id   AF-A0A5M4AS43-F1
#
_cell.length_a   1.000
_cell.length_b   1.000
_cell.length_c   1.000
_cell.angle_alpha   90.00
_cell.angle_beta   90.00
_cell.angle_gamma   90.00
#
_symmetry.space_group_name_H-M   'P 1'
#
loop_
_entity.id
_entity.type
_entity.pdbx_description
1 polymer ?
#
loop_
_entity_poly.entity_id
_entity_poly.type
_entity_poly.pdbx_seq_one_letter_code
_entity_poly.pdbx_strand_id
1 'polypeptide(L)'
;MKESKYNYYLDYKGDVLWFNGISHKFFTLKKDLSEKIRNNLNILKDLSPSFYEKLCANQFIVDDEVDEIEIIRNETIKSRKARIIF
;
A
#
# COMPACT_ATOMS: atom_id res chain seq x y z
N MET A 1 -5.40 1.92 12.43
CA MET A 1 -4.68 1.99 11.15
C MET A 1 -3.57 0.95 11.19
N LYS A 2 -3.48 0.11 10.17
CA LYS A 2 -2.51 -0.96 10.00
C LYS A 2 -1.83 -0.87 8.64
N GLU A 3 -0.67 -1.50 8.52
CA GLU A 3 -0.06 -1.75 7.23
C GLU A 3 -0.95 -2.69 6.40
N SER A 4 -1.09 -2.40 5.10
CA SER A 4 -1.81 -3.29 4.18
C SER A 4 -1.10 -4.64 4.07
N LYS A 5 -1.88 -5.74 4.13
CA LYS A 5 -1.36 -7.11 3.92
C LYS A 5 -0.89 -7.35 2.48
N TYR A 6 -1.23 -6.44 1.56
CA TYR A 6 -0.89 -6.52 0.15
C TYR A 6 0.24 -5.56 -0.24
N ASN A 7 1.00 -5.07 0.74
CA ASN A 7 2.26 -4.41 0.46
C ASN A 7 3.35 -5.44 0.14
N TYR A 8 4.10 -5.18 -0.92
CA TYR A 8 5.25 -5.93 -1.36
C TYR A 8 6.48 -5.02 -1.36
N TYR A 9 7.57 -5.54 -0.80
CA TYR A 9 8.85 -4.84 -0.69
C TYR A 9 9.89 -5.58 -1.51
N LEU A 10 10.44 -4.93 -2.52
CA LEU A 10 11.47 -5.52 -3.38
C LEU A 10 12.76 -4.72 -3.28
N ASP A 11 13.81 -5.36 -2.78
CA ASP A 11 15.15 -4.78 -2.73
C ASP A 11 15.75 -4.70 -4.14
N TYR A 12 16.23 -3.53 -4.53
CA TYR A 12 16.92 -3.33 -5.80
C TYR A 12 17.97 -2.22 -5.70
N LYS A 13 19.25 -2.58 -5.89
CA LYS A 13 20.39 -1.65 -5.98
C LYS A 13 20.46 -0.59 -4.85
N GLY A 14 20.14 -0.99 -3.61
CA GLY A 14 20.18 -0.11 -2.43
C GLY A 14 18.90 0.72 -2.21
N ASP A 15 17.92 0.57 -3.09
CA ASP A 15 16.56 1.06 -2.92
C ASP A 15 15.60 -0.10 -2.63
N VAL A 16 14.43 0.23 -2.12
CA VAL A 16 13.31 -0.68 -1.87
C VAL A 16 12.12 -0.15 -2.65
N LEU A 17 11.61 -0.96 -3.58
CA LEU A 17 10.34 -0.71 -4.24
C LEU A 17 9.21 -1.14 -3.31
N TRP A 18 8.37 -0.18 -2.96
CA TRP A 18 7.10 -0.40 -2.27
C TRP A 18 6.03 -0.54 -3.34
N PHE A 19 5.34 -1.67 -3.38
CA PHE A 19 4.23 -1.90 -4.30
C PHE A 19 3.01 -2.37 -3.51
N ASN A 20 1.85 -1.77 -3.73
CA ASN A 20 0.61 -2.25 -3.15
C ASN A 20 -0.20 -3.01 -4.20
N GLY A 21 -0.50 -4.27 -3.91
CA GLY A 21 -1.19 -5.17 -4.83
C GLY A 21 -2.69 -4.90 -5.03
N ILE A 22 -3.30 -4.05 -4.20
CA ILE A 22 -4.70 -3.64 -4.35
C ILE A 22 -4.75 -2.38 -5.22
N SER A 23 -4.05 -1.32 -4.81
CA SER A 23 -4.07 -0.04 -5.54
C SER A 23 -3.24 -0.05 -6.83
N HIS A 24 -2.39 -1.07 -7.00
CA HIS A 24 -1.35 -1.17 -8.02
C HIS A 24 -0.41 0.06 -8.06
N LYS A 25 -0.29 0.78 -6.94
CA LYS A 25 0.62 1.92 -6.82
C LYS A 25 1.99 1.45 -6.34
N PHE A 26 3.01 2.20 -6.74
CA PHE A 26 4.37 1.96 -6.27
C PHE A 26 5.13 3.26 -6.05
N PHE A 27 6.15 3.17 -5.22
CA PHE A 27 7.19 4.18 -5.06
C PHE A 27 8.48 3.53 -4.55
N THR A 28 9.59 4.24 -4.61
CA THR A 28 10.89 3.73 -4.16
C THR A 28 11.45 4.59 -3.03
N LEU A 29 12.11 3.95 -2.09
CA LEU A 29 12.87 4.61 -1.02
C LEU A 29 14.26 4.01 -0.91
N LYS A 30 15.21 4.76 -0.35
CA LYS A 30 16.49 4.20 0.09
C LYS A 30 16.24 3.13 1.16
N LYS A 31 17.02 2.04 1.13
CA LYS A 31 16.83 0.89 2.02
C LYS A 31 16.71 1.27 3.50
N ASP A 32 17.66 2.06 4.01
CA ASP A 32 17.65 2.50 5.41
C ASP A 32 16.41 3.31 5.78
N LEU A 33 15.93 4.14 4.85
CA LEU A 33 14.73 4.96 5.07
C LEU A 33 13.46 4.10 5.04
N SER A 34 13.39 3.14 4.11
CA SER A 34 12.31 2.15 4.02
C SER A 34 12.18 1.36 5.33
N GLU A 35 13.29 0.81 5.84
CA GLU A 35 13.29 0.06 7.10
C GLU A 35 12.88 0.92 8.30
N LYS A 36 13.38 2.16 8.37
CA LYS A 36 12.97 3.10 9.41
C LYS A 36 11.48 3.38 9.39
N ILE A 37 10.90 3.62 8.22
CA ILE A 37 9.46 3.90 8.10
C ILE A 37 8.63 2.68 8.52
N ARG A 38 8.98 1.47 8.05
CA ARG A 38 8.24 0.24 8.39
C ARG A 38 8.22 -0.03 9.88
N ASN A 39 9.35 0.15 10.55
CA ASN A 39 9.47 -0.09 11.99
C ASN A 39 8.78 0.99 12.84
N ASN A 40 8.45 2.15 12.26
CA ASN A 40 7.96 3.32 12.98
C ASN A 40 6.65 3.87 12.40
N LEU A 41 5.83 3.01 11.78
CA LEU A 41 4.58 3.41 11.12
C LEU A 41 3.65 4.20 12.06
N ASN A 42 3.63 3.83 13.34
CA ASN A 42 2.76 4.42 14.36
C ASN A 42 3.08 5.90 14.65
N ILE A 43 4.35 6.30 14.54
CA ILE A 43 4.79 7.69 14.79
C ILE A 43 4.95 8.49 13.48
N LEU A 44 4.86 7.82 12.33
CA LEU A 44 5.02 8.45 11.01
C LEU A 44 3.99 9.55 10.78
N LYS A 45 2.77 9.37 11.31
CA LYS A 45 1.70 10.36 11.25
C LYS A 45 2.11 11.71 11.85
N ASP A 46 2.87 11.68 12.95
CA ASP A 46 3.30 12.89 13.64
C ASP A 46 4.58 13.47 13.01
N LEU A 47 5.51 12.62 12.58
CA LEU A 47 6.78 13.03 11.98
C LEU A 47 6.62 13.61 10.57
N SER A 48 5.75 13.02 9.76
CA SER A 48 5.52 13.43 8.38
C SER A 48 4.06 13.18 7.97
N PRO A 49 3.14 14.05 8.42
CA PRO A 49 1.70 13.89 8.18
C PRO A 49 1.36 13.76 6.68
N SER A 50 1.97 14.59 5.84
CA SER A 50 1.71 14.59 4.40
C SER A 50 2.18 13.31 3.70
N PHE A 51 3.26 12.69 4.19
CA PHE A 51 3.71 11.41 3.66
C PHE A 51 2.82 10.27 4.16
N TYR A 52 2.43 10.28 5.44
CA TYR A 52 1.47 9.35 6.01
C TYR A 52 0.14 9.37 5.25
N GLU A 53 -0.40 10.56 4.98
CA GLU A 53 -1.63 10.73 4.20
C GLU A 53 -1.50 10.16 2.78
N LYS A 54 -0.34 10.33 2.12
CA LYS A 54 -0.09 9.71 0.81
C LYS A 54 -0.07 8.18 0.90
N LEU A 55 0.48 7.60 1.96
CA LEU A 55 0.46 6.15 2.16
C LEU A 55 -0.97 5.64 2.35
N CYS A 56 -1.79 6.34 3.14
CA CYS A 56 -3.21 6.03 3.31
C CYS A 56 -3.99 6.16 1.99
N ALA A 57 -3.82 7.27 1.27
CA ALA A 57 -4.51 7.53 0.01
C ALA A 57 -4.19 6.52 -1.09
N ASN A 58 -3.02 5.87 -1.03
CA ASN A 58 -2.59 4.85 -1.98
C ASN A 58 -2.66 3.42 -1.41
N GLN A 59 -3.39 3.23 -0.29
CA GLN A 59 -3.68 1.94 0.35
C GLN A 59 -2.45 1.18 0.88
N PHE A 60 -1.31 1.85 1.06
CA PHE A 60 -0.17 1.26 1.78
C PHE A 60 -0.45 1.14 3.28
N ILE A 61 -1.28 2.04 3.82
CA ILE A 61 -1.81 2.00 5.18
C ILE A 61 -3.34 2.02 5.05
N VAL A 62 -4.01 1.18 5.83
CA VAL A 62 -5.47 1.03 5.81
C VAL A 62 -6.03 1.04 7.23
N ASP A 63 -7.32 1.31 7.37
CA ASP A 63 -8.00 1.17 8.66
C ASP A 63 -7.99 -0.28 9.15
N ASP A 64 -8.03 -0.46 10.48
CA ASP A 64 -7.93 -1.80 11.08
C ASP A 64 -9.12 -2.68 10.70
N GLU A 65 -10.27 -2.06 10.51
CA GLU A 65 -11.55 -2.69 10.15
C GLU A 65 -11.68 -2.98 8.65
N VAL A 66 -10.72 -2.55 7.81
CA VAL A 66 -10.80 -2.80 6.37
C VAL A 66 -10.58 -4.29 6.08
N ASP A 67 -11.57 -4.90 5.41
CA ASP A 67 -11.48 -6.22 4.78
C ASP A 67 -10.88 -6.09 3.37
N GLU A 68 -9.57 -6.25 3.30
CA GLU A 68 -8.80 -6.17 2.07
C GLU A 68 -9.17 -7.29 1.06
N ILE A 69 -9.67 -8.44 1.51
CA ILE A 69 -10.11 -9.53 0.61
C ILE A 69 -11.39 -9.11 -0.10
N GLU A 70 -12.30 -8.46 0.61
CA GLU A 70 -13.54 -7.97 0.02
C GLU A 70 -13.27 -6.94 -1.09
N ILE A 71 -12.29 -6.05 -0.90
CA ILE A 71 -11.87 -5.08 -1.92
C ILE A 71 -11.47 -5.81 -3.20
N ILE A 72 -10.56 -6.79 -3.12
CA ILE A 72 -10.08 -7.57 -4.28
C ILE A 72 -11.22 -8.34 -4.94
N ARG A 73 -12.11 -8.94 -4.14
CA ARG A 73 -13.29 -9.66 -4.67
C ARG A 73 -14.16 -8.71 -5.49
N ASN A 74 -14.43 -7.52 -4.97
CA ASN A 74 -15.27 -6.53 -5.63
C ASN A 74 -14.63 -6.01 -6.93
N GLU A 75 -13.33 -5.78 -6.95
CA GLU A 75 -12.59 -5.41 -8.17
C GLU A 75 -12.64 -6.51 -9.21
N THR A 76 -12.41 -7.76 -8.81
CA THR A 76 -12.48 -8.92 -9.72
C THR A 76 -13.86 -9.05 -10.36
N ILE A 77 -14.93 -8.85 -9.59
CA ILE A 77 -16.32 -8.87 -10.10
C ILE A 77 -16.54 -7.74 -11.11
N LYS A 78 -16.08 -6.52 -10.81
CA LYS A 78 -16.17 -5.36 -11.72
C LYS A 78 -15.42 -5.63 -13.03
N SER A 79 -14.18 -6.09 -12.96
CA SER A 79 -13.36 -6.42 -14.14
C SER A 79 -13.98 -7.52 -14.99
N ARG A 80 -14.61 -8.53 -14.38
CA ARG A 80 -15.33 -9.60 -15.11
C ARG A 80 -16.56 -9.07 -15.82
N LYS A 81 -17.37 -8.22 -15.17
CA LYS A 81 -18.54 -7.59 -15.81
C LYS A 81 -18.14 -6.74 -17.02
N ALA A 82 -17.06 -5.97 -16.91
CA ALA A 82 -16.55 -5.16 -18.03
C ALA A 82 -16.13 -5.98 -19.25
N ARG A 83 -15.67 -7.22 -19.06
CA ARG A 83 -15.22 -8.12 -20.14
C ARG A 83 -16.36 -8.84 -20.88
N ILE A 84 -17.58 -8.86 -20.34
CA ILE A 84 -18.74 -9.53 -20.94
C ILE A 84 -19.54 -8.59 -21.86
N ILE A 85 -19.26 -7.28 -21.84
CA ILE A 85 -20.00 -6.24 -22.57
C ILE A 85 -19.31 -5.88 -23.91
N PHE A 86 -18.34 -6.68 -24.35
CA PHE A 86 -17.67 -6.58 -25.66
C PHE A 86 -17.77 -7.92 -26.40
#